data_AF-T1VZQ7-F1
#
_entry.id   AF-T1VZQ7-F1
#
_cell.length_a   1.000
_cell.length_b   1.000
_cell.length_c   1.000
_cell.angle_alpha   90.00
_cell.angle_beta   90.00
_cell.angle_gamma   90.00
#
_symmetry.space_group_name_H-M   'P 1'
#
loop_
_entity.id
_entity.type
_entity.pdbx_description
1 polymer ?
#
loop_
_entity_poly.entity_id
_entity_poly.type
_entity_poly.pdbx_seq_one_letter_code
_entity_poly.pdbx_strand_id
1 'polypeptide(L)'
;GFTPDAKIVRFTVDADKPGTGIHLVNELQQDHSWFQSWANRRTYIGPFASSYDLWVKPVSGYTPKKARDLPQNENKNYQHRDTYGYSIGINGKVGAEVNKDGPKVGGEVSGSFTYNYSKTLVFDTKDYRINNRSSLSDFDISFEREFGECDELRRQELGCYFTAAHWGSGWVFDKTKFNPISYSNFKPNYDVLYEVPVSETGVTDFEMGVKLNYRARFGTVLPSALFSVYGSAGSSTNSSTVKQRIRIDWNHPL
;
A
#
# COMPACT_ATOMS: atom_id res chain seq x y z
N GLY A 1 32.48 -3.69 -1.60
CA GLY A 1 31.59 -3.93 -0.46
C GLY A 1 31.38 -5.42 -0.34
N PHE A 2 31.41 -5.97 0.87
CA PHE A 2 31.19 -7.39 1.13
C PHE A 2 29.69 -7.69 0.93
N THR A 3 29.33 -8.55 -0.03
CA THR A 3 27.96 -9.07 -0.11
C THR A 3 27.81 -10.19 0.92
N PRO A 4 26.84 -10.13 1.84
CA PRO A 4 26.64 -11.18 2.83
C PRO A 4 26.25 -12.52 2.15
N ASP A 5 26.81 -13.61 2.66
CA ASP A 5 26.50 -14.97 2.22
C ASP A 5 25.18 -15.42 2.86
N ALA A 6 24.10 -15.40 2.08
CA ALA A 6 22.74 -15.70 2.56
C ALA A 6 21.86 -16.22 1.42
N LYS A 7 20.88 -17.07 1.75
CA LYS A 7 19.75 -17.36 0.84
C LYS A 7 18.73 -16.24 0.99
N ILE A 8 18.16 -15.81 -0.12
CA ILE A 8 17.28 -14.63 -0.15
C ILE A 8 15.91 -14.96 -0.73
N VAL A 9 14.87 -14.35 -0.18
CA VAL A 9 13.55 -14.29 -0.82
C VAL A 9 13.05 -12.86 -0.81
N ARG A 10 12.44 -12.45 -1.92
CA ARG A 10 11.98 -11.08 -2.10
C ARG A 10 10.53 -11.06 -2.57
N PHE A 11 9.73 -10.24 -1.91
CA PHE A 11 8.35 -9.97 -2.31
C PHE A 11 8.27 -8.53 -2.78
N THR A 12 7.67 -8.33 -3.95
CA THR A 12 7.73 -7.04 -4.61
C THR A 12 6.47 -6.80 -5.44
N VAL A 13 5.95 -5.57 -5.35
CA VAL A 13 4.93 -5.06 -6.27
C VAL A 13 5.54 -3.84 -6.94
N ASP A 14 5.78 -3.96 -8.25
CA ASP A 14 6.49 -2.96 -9.05
C ASP A 14 5.54 -1.96 -9.71
N ALA A 15 6.00 -0.73 -9.91
CA ALA A 15 5.32 0.25 -10.76
C ALA A 15 5.24 -0.21 -12.22
N ASP A 16 6.23 -0.98 -12.70
CA ASP A 16 6.25 -1.51 -14.08
C ASP A 16 5.35 -2.75 -14.25
N LYS A 17 5.04 -3.45 -13.16
CA LYS A 17 4.16 -4.64 -13.13
C LYS A 17 3.20 -4.64 -11.93
N PRO A 18 2.33 -3.61 -11.78
CA PRO A 18 1.53 -3.41 -10.57
C PRO A 18 0.24 -4.24 -10.54
N GLY A 19 -0.05 -4.99 -11.61
CA GLY A 19 -1.36 -5.60 -11.82
C GLY A 19 -2.46 -4.57 -12.10
N THR A 20 -3.72 -4.99 -11.93
CA THR A 20 -4.91 -4.16 -12.18
C THR A 20 -5.18 -3.14 -11.08
N GLY A 21 -4.62 -3.34 -9.89
CA GLY A 21 -4.87 -2.49 -8.71
C GLY A 21 -6.15 -2.86 -7.95
N ILE A 22 -6.50 -1.99 -7.01
CA ILE A 22 -7.67 -2.09 -6.13
C ILE A 22 -8.69 -1.03 -6.57
N HIS A 23 -9.93 -1.46 -6.77
CA HIS A 23 -11.05 -0.65 -7.22
C HIS A 23 -12.25 -0.84 -6.28
N LEU A 24 -12.90 0.26 -5.90
CA LEU A 24 -14.16 0.28 -5.15
C LEU A 24 -15.32 0.64 -6.07
N VAL A 25 -15.24 1.80 -6.73
CA VAL A 25 -16.27 2.36 -7.61
C VAL A 25 -15.63 3.18 -8.73
N ASN A 26 -16.31 3.28 -9.88
CA ASN A 26 -15.82 4.08 -11.01
C ASN A 26 -15.83 5.59 -10.69
N GLU A 27 -16.88 6.04 -10.03
CA GLU A 27 -17.05 7.42 -9.61
C GLU A 27 -17.50 7.46 -8.15
N LEU A 28 -16.93 8.38 -7.39
CA LEU A 28 -17.36 8.61 -6.01
C LEU A 28 -18.81 9.11 -5.99
N GLN A 29 -19.68 8.42 -5.27
CA GLN A 29 -21.09 8.82 -5.18
C GLN A 29 -21.25 9.92 -4.12
N GLN A 30 -22.08 10.90 -4.42
CA GLN A 30 -22.49 11.95 -3.50
C GLN A 30 -23.96 12.26 -3.76
N ASP A 31 -24.83 12.02 -2.78
CA ASP A 31 -26.27 12.17 -2.94
C ASP A 31 -26.99 12.35 -1.59
N HIS A 32 -28.32 12.34 -1.61
CA HIS A 32 -29.20 12.45 -0.46
C HIS A 32 -29.61 11.08 0.06
N SER A 33 -29.41 10.84 1.36
CA SER A 33 -30.05 9.71 2.05
C SER A 33 -31.48 10.04 2.49
N TRP A 34 -31.80 11.33 2.59
CA TRP A 34 -33.15 11.84 2.82
C TRP A 34 -33.24 13.31 2.39
N PHE A 35 -34.34 13.70 1.75
CA PHE A 35 -34.51 15.06 1.24
C PHE A 35 -35.93 15.59 1.50
N GLN A 36 -36.03 16.67 2.28
CA GLN A 36 -37.26 17.46 2.41
C GLN A 36 -37.13 18.80 1.70
N SER A 37 -35.98 19.47 1.84
CA SER A 37 -35.70 20.73 1.17
C SER A 37 -34.20 21.04 1.11
N TRP A 38 -33.84 22.09 0.37
CA TRP A 38 -32.48 22.67 0.39
C TRP A 38 -32.09 23.28 1.74
N ALA A 39 -33.01 23.40 2.69
CA ALA A 39 -32.71 23.81 4.05
C ALA A 39 -32.70 22.64 5.05
N ASN A 40 -33.33 21.51 4.71
CA ASN A 40 -33.46 20.33 5.57
C ASN A 40 -33.27 19.02 4.78
N ARG A 41 -32.10 18.40 4.91
CA ARG A 41 -31.77 17.14 4.22
C ARG A 41 -30.63 16.39 4.90
N ARG A 42 -30.49 15.11 4.55
CA ARG A 42 -29.34 14.26 4.89
C ARG A 42 -28.62 13.89 3.60
N THR A 43 -27.30 13.91 3.64
CA THR A 43 -26.41 13.70 2.50
C THR A 43 -25.42 12.60 2.80
N TYR A 44 -24.86 11.98 1.78
CA TYR A 44 -23.74 11.05 1.91
C TYR A 44 -22.70 11.28 0.82
N ILE A 45 -21.47 10.83 1.08
CA ILE A 45 -20.39 10.70 0.10
C ILE A 45 -19.61 9.40 0.36
N GLY A 46 -19.39 8.60 -0.70
CA GLY A 46 -18.72 7.31 -0.59
C GLY A 46 -19.11 6.32 -1.70
N PRO A 47 -18.61 5.08 -1.64
CA PRO A 47 -17.54 4.63 -0.74
C PRO A 47 -16.16 5.15 -1.18
N PHE A 48 -15.28 5.37 -0.22
CA PHE A 48 -13.86 5.66 -0.45
C PHE A 48 -12.97 4.94 0.57
N ALA A 49 -11.75 4.64 0.19
CA ALA A 49 -10.78 3.95 0.99
C ALA A 49 -10.29 4.84 2.15
N SER A 50 -10.36 4.31 3.35
CA SER A 50 -9.76 4.89 4.55
C SER A 50 -8.29 4.52 4.66
N SER A 51 -7.98 3.26 4.35
CA SER A 51 -6.61 2.80 4.22
C SER A 51 -6.49 1.58 3.33
N TYR A 52 -5.28 1.40 2.80
CA TYR A 52 -4.83 0.17 2.16
C TYR A 52 -3.70 -0.41 3.02
N ASP A 53 -3.98 -1.48 3.75
CA ASP A 53 -3.00 -2.16 4.58
C ASP A 53 -2.42 -3.34 3.79
N LEU A 54 -1.10 -3.43 3.69
CA LEU A 54 -0.40 -4.51 3.00
C LEU A 54 0.62 -5.15 3.94
N TRP A 55 0.77 -6.46 3.85
CA TRP A 55 1.75 -7.17 4.67
C TRP A 55 2.34 -8.38 3.97
N VAL A 56 3.54 -8.72 4.42
CA VAL A 56 4.22 -10.00 4.18
C VAL A 56 4.82 -10.42 5.51
N LYS A 57 4.42 -11.59 6.02
CA LYS A 57 4.86 -12.07 7.33
C LYS A 57 5.16 -13.56 7.29
N PRO A 58 6.28 -14.05 7.85
CA PRO A 58 6.46 -15.47 8.07
C PRO A 58 5.45 -15.96 9.10
N VAL A 59 4.69 -17.01 8.78
CA VAL A 59 3.61 -17.54 9.64
C VAL A 59 3.90 -18.93 10.21
N SER A 60 4.82 -19.69 9.60
CA SER A 60 5.30 -20.95 10.16
C SER A 60 6.65 -21.36 9.56
N GLY A 61 7.37 -22.24 10.27
CA GLY A 61 8.69 -22.71 9.88
C GLY A 61 9.81 -21.81 10.43
N TYR A 62 10.92 -21.72 9.71
CA TYR A 62 12.01 -20.81 10.06
C TYR A 62 11.57 -19.35 9.94
N THR A 63 12.00 -18.49 10.86
CA THR A 63 11.71 -17.05 10.82
C THR A 63 12.89 -16.29 10.17
N PRO A 64 12.79 -15.93 8.89
CA PRO A 64 13.86 -15.25 8.18
C PRO A 64 14.06 -13.82 8.70
N LYS A 65 15.29 -13.33 8.63
CA LYS A 65 15.58 -11.93 8.95
C LYS A 65 15.10 -11.06 7.80
N LYS A 66 14.29 -10.05 8.09
CA LYS A 66 14.00 -9.01 7.11
C LYS A 66 15.22 -8.10 6.97
N ALA A 67 15.87 -8.16 5.82
CA ALA A 67 17.08 -7.39 5.54
C ALA A 67 16.76 -5.97 5.10
N ARG A 68 15.63 -5.79 4.39
CA ARG A 68 15.20 -4.50 3.87
C ARG A 68 13.70 -4.47 3.62
N ASP A 69 13.10 -3.32 3.83
CA ASP A 69 11.75 -3.01 3.40
C ASP A 69 11.59 -1.57 2.90
N LEU A 70 10.61 -1.40 2.02
CA LEU A 70 10.21 -0.14 1.41
C LEU A 70 8.71 -0.18 1.14
N PRO A 71 8.01 0.97 1.19
CA PRO A 71 8.48 2.31 1.55
C PRO A 71 8.76 2.51 3.04
N GLN A 72 9.49 3.57 3.40
CA GLN A 72 9.63 4.03 4.79
C GLN A 72 8.43 4.93 5.18
N ASN A 73 8.38 5.41 6.43
CA ASN A 73 7.34 6.34 6.87
C ASN A 73 7.40 7.65 6.09
N GLU A 74 6.28 8.08 5.48
CA GLU A 74 6.21 9.28 4.66
C GLU A 74 4.89 10.04 4.86
N ASN A 75 4.94 11.37 4.75
CA ASN A 75 3.77 12.26 4.85
C ASN A 75 2.97 12.34 3.52
N LYS A 76 1.78 12.96 3.53
CA LYS A 76 0.92 13.13 2.33
C LYS A 76 1.55 13.96 1.21
N ASN A 77 0.98 13.88 0.00
CA ASN A 77 1.47 14.53 -1.23
C ASN A 77 2.90 14.13 -1.62
N TYR A 78 3.28 12.90 -1.29
CA TYR A 78 4.57 12.35 -1.65
C TYR A 78 4.53 11.89 -3.12
N GLN A 79 5.30 12.58 -3.97
CA GLN A 79 5.52 12.22 -5.37
C GLN A 79 7.01 12.07 -5.64
N HIS A 80 7.51 10.83 -5.61
CA HIS A 80 8.91 10.54 -5.84
C HIS A 80 9.11 9.24 -6.61
N ARG A 81 10.25 9.19 -7.29
CA ARG A 81 10.77 8.04 -8.01
C ARG A 81 12.04 7.60 -7.31
N ASP A 82 11.94 6.61 -6.45
CA ASP A 82 13.09 6.13 -5.71
C ASP A 82 13.70 4.92 -6.38
N THR A 83 15.00 4.99 -6.65
CA THR A 83 15.75 3.90 -7.26
C THR A 83 16.62 3.23 -6.20
N TYR A 84 16.35 1.96 -5.96
CA TYR A 84 16.96 1.19 -4.88
C TYR A 84 17.79 0.04 -5.46
N GLY A 85 19.09 0.08 -5.17
CA GLY A 85 20.05 -0.96 -5.51
C GLY A 85 20.20 -2.02 -4.42
N TYR A 86 20.42 -3.28 -4.82
CA TYR A 86 20.98 -4.35 -3.99
C TYR A 86 21.98 -5.16 -4.82
N SER A 87 23.10 -5.54 -4.21
CA SER A 87 24.22 -6.21 -4.89
C SER A 87 24.35 -7.64 -4.40
N ILE A 88 24.07 -8.61 -5.27
CA ILE A 88 24.25 -10.04 -4.99
C ILE A 88 25.62 -10.46 -5.53
N GLY A 89 26.44 -11.08 -4.68
CA GLY A 89 27.70 -11.70 -5.07
C GLY A 89 27.40 -13.13 -5.52
N ILE A 90 27.66 -13.43 -6.79
CA ILE A 90 27.54 -14.78 -7.34
C ILE A 90 28.95 -15.34 -7.43
N ASN A 91 29.23 -16.38 -6.65
CA ASN A 91 30.41 -17.22 -6.84
C ASN A 91 30.08 -18.27 -7.90
N GLY A 92 30.26 -17.88 -9.16
CA GLY A 92 30.13 -18.79 -10.30
C GLY A 92 31.49 -19.41 -10.65
N LYS A 93 31.51 -20.71 -10.95
CA LYS A 93 32.64 -21.29 -11.68
C LYS A 93 32.57 -20.80 -13.13
N VAL A 94 33.47 -19.90 -13.51
CA VAL A 94 33.63 -19.49 -14.91
C VAL A 94 34.32 -20.62 -15.66
N GLY A 95 33.66 -21.16 -16.68
CA GLY A 95 34.28 -22.07 -17.64
C GLY A 95 33.67 -23.47 -17.66
N ALA A 96 32.54 -23.62 -18.34
CA ALA A 96 32.22 -24.89 -18.99
C ALA A 96 32.54 -24.70 -20.49
N GLU A 97 33.78 -24.93 -20.89
CA GLU A 97 34.01 -25.32 -22.28
C GLU A 97 33.35 -26.70 -22.45
N VAL A 98 32.23 -26.71 -23.16
CA VAL A 98 31.56 -27.95 -23.55
C VAL A 98 32.42 -28.60 -24.63
N ASN A 99 33.33 -29.47 -24.22
CA ASN A 99 33.97 -30.39 -25.15
C ASN A 99 33.13 -31.67 -25.26
N LYS A 100 33.43 -32.48 -26.27
CA LYS A 100 32.63 -33.63 -26.76
C LYS A 100 32.44 -34.75 -25.73
N ASP A 101 33.12 -34.68 -24.58
CA ASP A 101 33.11 -35.67 -23.49
C ASP A 101 32.28 -35.23 -22.25
N GLY A 102 31.55 -34.12 -22.34
CA GLY A 102 30.76 -33.57 -21.22
C GLY A 102 31.54 -32.58 -20.33
N PRO A 103 30.87 -31.91 -19.37
CA PRO A 103 31.50 -30.88 -18.56
C PRO A 103 32.56 -31.49 -17.62
N LYS A 104 33.83 -31.27 -17.95
CA LYS A 104 34.96 -31.59 -17.06
C LYS A 104 35.07 -30.49 -16.00
N VAL A 105 34.76 -30.83 -14.75
CA VAL A 105 35.01 -29.98 -13.58
C VAL A 105 36.52 -29.98 -13.32
N GLY A 106 37.24 -29.06 -13.96
CA GLY A 106 38.68 -28.90 -13.78
C GLY A 106 39.10 -27.46 -14.02
N GLY A 107 39.34 -26.72 -12.94
CA GLY A 107 39.77 -25.32 -12.96
C GLY A 107 38.90 -24.47 -12.04
N GLU A 108 39.32 -24.31 -10.79
CA GLU A 108 38.76 -23.30 -9.89
C GLU A 108 39.19 -21.91 -10.37
N VAL A 109 38.40 -21.31 -11.27
CA VAL A 109 38.37 -19.86 -11.43
C VAL A 109 37.16 -19.37 -10.66
N SER A 110 37.39 -18.97 -9.40
CA SER A 110 36.41 -18.27 -8.57
C SER A 110 36.24 -16.84 -9.08
N GLY A 111 35.36 -16.67 -10.08
CA GLY A 111 34.91 -15.35 -10.49
C GLY A 111 33.83 -14.86 -9.54
N SER A 112 34.12 -13.82 -8.76
CA SER A 112 33.08 -13.10 -8.01
C SER A 112 32.40 -12.12 -8.96
N PHE A 113 31.15 -12.39 -9.31
CA PHE A 113 30.33 -11.45 -10.08
C PHE A 113 29.39 -10.73 -9.14
N THR A 114 29.39 -9.40 -9.19
CA THR A 114 28.38 -8.60 -8.49
C THR A 114 27.21 -8.33 -9.44
N TYR A 115 26.06 -8.94 -9.16
CA TYR A 115 24.81 -8.59 -9.83
C TYR A 115 24.15 -7.43 -9.08
N ASN A 116 24.19 -6.25 -9.68
CA ASN A 116 23.52 -5.05 -9.16
C ASN A 116 22.07 -5.03 -9.64
N TYR A 117 21.14 -5.36 -8.75
CA TYR A 117 19.73 -5.22 -9.02
C TYR A 117 19.27 -3.82 -8.58
N SER A 118 18.70 -3.05 -9.50
CA SER A 118 18.13 -1.73 -9.24
C SER A 118 16.64 -1.76 -9.52
N LYS A 119 15.83 -1.18 -8.62
CA LYS A 119 14.39 -1.08 -8.80
C LYS A 119 13.87 0.30 -8.49
N THR A 120 12.93 0.74 -9.30
CA THR A 120 12.30 2.04 -9.16
C THR A 120 10.88 1.91 -8.61
N LEU A 121 10.65 2.45 -7.42
CA LEU A 121 9.31 2.56 -6.85
C LEU A 121 8.76 3.97 -7.12
N VAL A 122 7.52 4.05 -7.59
CA VAL A 122 6.83 5.31 -7.86
C VAL A 122 5.69 5.45 -6.88
N PHE A 123 5.73 6.50 -6.07
CA PHE A 123 4.67 6.79 -5.12
C PHE A 123 3.97 8.07 -5.55
N ASP A 124 2.64 8.02 -5.63
CA ASP A 124 1.78 9.20 -5.76
C ASP A 124 0.67 9.06 -4.73
N THR A 125 0.97 9.46 -3.50
CA THR A 125 0.11 9.11 -2.36
C THR A 125 -1.11 10.02 -2.25
N LYS A 126 -1.12 11.19 -2.91
CA LYS A 126 -2.18 12.21 -2.86
C LYS A 126 -2.71 12.42 -1.44
N ASP A 127 -3.87 11.83 -1.13
CA ASP A 127 -4.61 11.95 0.13
C ASP A 127 -4.07 11.07 1.27
N TYR A 128 -3.14 10.17 0.97
CA TYR A 128 -2.63 9.16 1.89
C TYR A 128 -1.22 9.49 2.36
N ARG A 129 -0.95 9.17 3.62
CA ARG A 129 0.39 9.04 4.17
C ARG A 129 0.79 7.58 4.19
N ILE A 130 2.09 7.30 4.19
CA ILE A 130 2.61 5.95 4.32
C ILE A 130 3.02 5.75 5.77
N ASN A 131 2.34 4.82 6.44
CA ASN A 131 2.67 4.36 7.77
C ASN A 131 3.29 2.97 7.68
N ASN A 132 4.61 2.90 7.71
CA ASN A 132 5.36 1.66 7.80
C ASN A 132 5.47 1.22 9.27
N ARG A 133 4.68 0.19 9.61
CA ARG A 133 4.59 -0.43 10.95
C ARG A 133 5.41 -1.72 11.05
N SER A 134 6.22 -1.97 10.04
CA SER A 134 7.17 -3.04 9.97
C SER A 134 8.04 -3.17 11.22
N SER A 135 8.23 -4.41 11.68
CA SER A 135 9.06 -4.71 12.84
C SER A 135 9.65 -6.10 12.72
N LEU A 136 10.93 -6.27 13.08
CA LEU A 136 11.63 -7.56 13.00
C LEU A 136 11.44 -8.21 11.60
N SER A 137 10.85 -9.39 11.54
CA SER A 137 10.56 -10.14 10.31
C SER A 137 9.20 -9.81 9.69
N ASP A 138 8.39 -8.98 10.34
CA ASP A 138 7.08 -8.60 9.82
C ASP A 138 7.22 -7.37 8.95
N PHE A 139 6.75 -7.49 7.70
CA PHE A 139 6.51 -6.35 6.84
C PHE A 139 5.03 -5.96 6.92
N ASP A 140 4.76 -4.71 7.27
CA ASP A 140 3.42 -4.17 7.47
C ASP A 140 3.41 -2.68 7.13
N ILE A 141 2.74 -2.32 6.04
CA ILE A 141 2.57 -0.93 5.61
C ILE A 141 1.09 -0.60 5.52
N SER A 142 0.75 0.65 5.83
CA SER A 142 -0.58 1.18 5.62
C SER A 142 -0.49 2.50 4.87
N PHE A 143 -1.20 2.59 3.75
CA PHE A 143 -1.51 3.86 3.12
C PHE A 143 -2.75 4.40 3.82
N GLU A 144 -2.57 5.31 4.76
CA GLU A 144 -3.62 5.84 5.62
C GLU A 144 -4.07 7.21 5.15
N ARG A 145 -5.38 7.42 5.00
CA ARG A 145 -5.90 8.73 4.63
C ARG A 145 -5.75 9.69 5.82
N GLU A 146 -5.07 10.81 5.60
CA GLU A 146 -4.71 11.74 6.69
C GLU A 146 -5.85 12.71 7.04
N PHE A 147 -6.71 13.02 6.07
CA PHE A 147 -7.83 13.93 6.24
C PHE A 147 -8.86 13.38 7.24
N GLY A 148 -9.20 14.22 8.21
CA GLY A 148 -10.30 14.00 9.13
C GLY A 148 -11.65 14.38 8.52
N GLU A 149 -12.69 14.13 9.28
CA GLU A 149 -14.08 14.40 8.90
C GLU A 149 -14.35 15.88 8.58
N CYS A 150 -13.69 16.79 9.29
CA CYS A 150 -13.86 18.23 9.10
C CYS A 150 -13.10 18.74 7.88
N ASP A 151 -11.94 18.15 7.59
CA ASP A 151 -11.15 18.51 6.41
C ASP A 151 -11.88 18.16 5.11
N GLU A 152 -12.77 17.16 5.13
CA GLU A 152 -13.60 16.73 4.01
C GLU A 152 -14.78 17.68 3.74
N LEU A 153 -15.12 18.58 4.67
CA LEU A 153 -16.23 19.51 4.52
C LEU A 153 -15.98 20.50 3.38
N ARG A 154 -17.04 20.94 2.72
CA ARG A 154 -16.97 21.97 1.67
C ARG A 154 -16.39 23.28 2.19
N ARG A 155 -16.77 23.64 3.40
CA ARG A 155 -16.25 24.80 4.14
C ARG A 155 -16.20 24.41 5.62
N GLN A 156 -15.36 25.09 6.37
CA GLN A 156 -15.25 24.89 7.80
C GLN A 156 -15.27 26.25 8.49
N GLU A 157 -16.15 26.41 9.47
CA GLU A 157 -16.20 27.56 10.37
C GLU A 157 -15.60 27.16 11.74
N LEU A 158 -16.04 27.76 12.84
CA LEU A 158 -15.59 27.38 14.19
C LEU A 158 -16.18 26.02 14.59
N GLY A 159 -15.50 24.94 14.20
CA GLY A 159 -15.87 23.56 14.49
C GLY A 159 -15.97 22.71 13.22
N CYS A 160 -16.68 21.58 13.30
CA CYS A 160 -16.88 20.65 12.18
C CYS A 160 -18.20 20.91 11.43
N TYR A 161 -18.47 22.18 11.12
CA TYR A 161 -19.68 22.62 10.43
C TYR A 161 -19.45 23.93 9.68
N PHE A 162 -20.43 24.34 8.87
CA PHE A 162 -20.53 25.67 8.29
C PHE A 162 -21.99 26.08 8.10
N THR A 163 -22.25 27.35 7.83
CA THR A 163 -23.58 27.87 7.58
C THR A 163 -23.73 28.34 6.13
N ALA A 164 -24.96 28.30 5.62
CA ALA A 164 -25.30 28.89 4.33
C ALA A 164 -26.75 29.34 4.31
N ALA A 165 -27.10 30.23 3.36
CA ALA A 165 -28.49 30.62 3.16
C ALA A 165 -29.39 29.39 2.86
N HIS A 166 -30.66 29.46 3.23
CA HIS A 166 -31.62 28.35 3.07
C HIS A 166 -31.83 27.90 1.62
N TRP A 167 -31.61 28.79 0.66
CA TRP A 167 -31.66 28.50 -0.77
C TRP A 167 -30.32 28.00 -1.34
N GLY A 168 -29.31 27.79 -0.49
CA GLY A 168 -28.04 27.20 -0.90
C GLY A 168 -28.19 25.72 -1.26
N SER A 169 -27.72 25.34 -2.44
CA SER A 169 -27.79 23.96 -2.95
C SER A 169 -26.50 23.14 -2.75
N GLY A 170 -25.58 23.62 -1.92
CA GLY A 170 -24.27 22.98 -1.73
C GLY A 170 -24.34 21.62 -1.04
N TRP A 171 -23.28 20.83 -1.18
CA TRP A 171 -23.08 19.60 -0.43
C TRP A 171 -22.33 19.86 0.88
N VAL A 172 -22.54 18.99 1.87
CA VAL A 172 -21.80 19.03 3.15
C VAL A 172 -20.30 18.78 2.92
N PHE A 173 -19.99 17.76 2.13
CA PHE A 173 -18.61 17.39 1.80
C PHE A 173 -18.18 17.87 0.42
N ASP A 174 -16.89 18.14 0.27
CA ASP A 174 -16.30 18.51 -1.01
C ASP A 174 -15.81 17.28 -1.77
N LYS A 175 -16.50 16.91 -2.85
CA LYS A 175 -16.10 15.79 -3.71
C LYS A 175 -14.70 15.96 -4.31
N THR A 176 -14.22 17.20 -4.46
CA THR A 176 -12.89 17.48 -5.04
C THR A 176 -11.72 17.12 -4.11
N LYS A 177 -11.99 16.89 -2.82
CA LYS A 177 -11.00 16.47 -1.81
C LYS A 177 -10.78 14.95 -1.75
N PHE A 178 -11.35 14.22 -2.69
CA PHE A 178 -11.24 12.77 -2.80
C PHE A 178 -10.61 12.42 -4.14
N ASN A 179 -9.31 12.15 -4.12
CA ASN A 179 -8.59 11.78 -5.33
C ASN A 179 -9.02 10.39 -5.81
N PRO A 180 -8.95 10.10 -7.13
CA PRO A 180 -9.35 8.80 -7.69
C PRO A 180 -8.65 7.58 -7.08
N ILE A 181 -7.45 7.77 -6.51
CA ILE A 181 -6.72 6.75 -5.74
C ILE A 181 -7.50 6.25 -4.50
N SER A 182 -8.48 7.02 -4.02
CA SER A 182 -9.32 6.64 -2.90
C SER A 182 -10.52 5.76 -3.29
N TYR A 183 -10.86 5.60 -4.58
CA TYR A 183 -12.05 4.82 -4.96
C TYR A 183 -11.95 4.06 -6.29
N SER A 184 -11.20 4.55 -7.28
CA SER A 184 -11.22 3.97 -8.63
C SER A 184 -10.03 3.09 -8.94
N ASN A 185 -8.82 3.45 -8.50
CA ASN A 185 -7.62 2.72 -8.89
C ASN A 185 -6.45 3.02 -7.96
N PHE A 186 -6.25 2.17 -6.97
CA PHE A 186 -5.05 2.17 -6.16
C PHE A 186 -4.11 1.05 -6.58
N LYS A 187 -2.87 1.40 -6.88
CA LYS A 187 -1.81 0.44 -7.23
C LYS A 187 -0.74 0.50 -6.16
N PRO A 188 -0.70 -0.45 -5.23
CA PRO A 188 0.33 -0.47 -4.20
C PRO A 188 1.69 -0.70 -4.83
N ASN A 189 2.72 -0.10 -4.25
CA ASN A 189 4.11 -0.35 -4.60
C ASN A 189 4.86 -0.62 -3.30
N TYR A 190 5.55 -1.76 -3.23
CA TYR A 190 6.37 -2.10 -2.07
C TYR A 190 7.46 -3.09 -2.44
N ASP A 191 8.45 -3.18 -1.57
CA ASP A 191 9.55 -4.12 -1.72
C ASP A 191 10.00 -4.61 -0.35
N VAL A 192 10.10 -5.92 -0.15
CA VAL A 192 10.65 -6.51 1.06
C VAL A 192 11.59 -7.66 0.72
N LEU A 193 12.78 -7.63 1.33
CA LEU A 193 13.83 -8.62 1.19
C LEU A 193 14.03 -9.34 2.52
N TYR A 194 14.02 -10.67 2.46
CA TYR A 194 14.29 -11.59 3.55
C TYR A 194 15.56 -12.38 3.27
N GLU A 195 16.33 -12.61 4.32
CA GLU A 195 17.60 -13.34 4.28
C GLU A 195 17.58 -14.45 5.34
N VAL A 196 18.16 -15.60 4.99
CA VAL A 196 18.44 -16.70 5.91
C VAL A 196 19.90 -17.16 5.75
N PRO A 197 20.52 -17.74 6.80
CA PRO A 197 21.85 -18.33 6.67
C PRO A 197 21.91 -19.37 5.55
N VAL A 198 23.05 -19.50 4.85
CA VAL A 198 23.21 -20.51 3.80
C VAL A 198 23.05 -21.95 4.29
N SER A 199 23.32 -22.19 5.58
CA SER A 199 23.12 -23.48 6.24
C SER A 199 21.64 -23.77 6.56
N GLU A 200 20.74 -22.82 6.36
CA GLU A 200 19.32 -23.00 6.67
C GLU A 200 18.71 -24.07 5.77
N THR A 201 17.93 -24.97 6.39
CA THR A 201 17.28 -26.10 5.73
C THR A 201 15.81 -26.16 6.16
N GLY A 202 14.95 -26.73 5.34
CA GLY A 202 13.52 -26.83 5.63
C GLY A 202 12.71 -25.70 4.98
N VAL A 203 11.60 -25.32 5.60
CA VAL A 203 10.61 -24.46 4.94
C VAL A 203 10.24 -23.24 5.77
N THR A 204 9.86 -22.15 5.09
CA THR A 204 9.14 -21.02 5.67
C THR A 204 7.86 -20.81 4.88
N ASP A 205 6.72 -20.74 5.57
CA ASP A 205 5.47 -20.29 4.98
C ASP A 205 5.30 -18.79 5.26
N PHE A 206 5.10 -18.01 4.21
CA PHE A 206 4.77 -16.59 4.28
C PHE A 206 3.28 -16.40 4.03
N GLU A 207 2.65 -15.50 4.81
CA GLU A 207 1.37 -14.92 4.47
C GLU A 207 1.60 -13.52 3.87
N MET A 208 1.15 -13.36 2.64
CA MET A 208 1.01 -12.06 1.99
C MET A 208 -0.45 -11.68 1.99
N GLY A 209 -0.77 -10.43 2.32
CA GLY A 209 -2.15 -9.99 2.28
C GLY A 209 -2.32 -8.50 2.06
N VAL A 210 -3.56 -8.17 1.70
CA VAL A 210 -4.04 -6.81 1.53
C VAL A 210 -5.38 -6.67 2.21
N LYS A 211 -5.55 -5.58 2.95
CA LYS A 211 -6.81 -5.19 3.57
C LYS A 211 -7.17 -3.79 3.11
N LEU A 212 -8.34 -3.69 2.49
CA LEU A 212 -8.95 -2.44 2.11
C LEU A 212 -9.96 -2.06 3.19
N ASN A 213 -9.69 -0.98 3.93
CA ASN A 213 -10.69 -0.37 4.80
C ASN A 213 -11.37 0.74 4.01
N TYR A 214 -12.70 0.73 3.92
CA TYR A 214 -13.45 1.73 3.17
C TYR A 214 -14.60 2.29 4.01
N ARG A 215 -15.02 3.51 3.69
CA ARG A 215 -16.07 4.21 4.41
C ARG A 215 -16.97 5.03 3.51
N ALA A 216 -18.14 5.37 4.02
CA ALA A 216 -18.99 6.44 3.53
C ALA A 216 -19.22 7.45 4.66
N ARG A 217 -19.31 8.73 4.32
CA ARG A 217 -19.59 9.82 5.25
C ARG A 217 -21.03 10.27 5.11
N PHE A 218 -21.65 10.62 6.22
CA PHE A 218 -22.99 11.17 6.27
C PHE A 218 -22.94 12.61 6.76
N GLY A 219 -23.77 13.46 6.19
CA GLY A 219 -23.87 14.86 6.57
C GLY A 219 -25.31 15.29 6.71
N THR A 220 -25.57 16.28 7.54
CA THR A 220 -26.88 16.88 7.73
C THR A 220 -26.87 18.34 7.33
N VAL A 221 -27.98 18.78 6.76
CA VAL A 221 -28.31 20.20 6.59
C VAL A 221 -29.58 20.44 7.38
N LEU A 222 -29.50 21.27 8.41
CA LEU A 222 -30.62 21.58 9.30
C LEU A 222 -30.97 23.06 9.22
N PRO A 223 -32.26 23.43 9.18
CA PRO A 223 -32.66 24.84 9.15
C PRO A 223 -32.51 25.47 10.55
N SER A 224 -32.00 26.71 10.58
CA SER A 224 -32.11 27.66 11.70
C SER A 224 -33.03 28.82 11.30
N ALA A 225 -33.14 29.87 12.13
CA ALA A 225 -34.00 31.02 11.89
C ALA A 225 -33.59 31.86 10.66
N LEU A 226 -32.29 31.92 10.34
CA LEU A 226 -31.74 32.80 9.29
C LEU A 226 -30.88 32.06 8.25
N PHE A 227 -30.39 30.87 8.59
CA PHE A 227 -29.46 30.10 7.77
C PHE A 227 -29.64 28.60 8.01
N SER A 228 -29.13 27.77 7.12
CA SER A 228 -29.00 26.34 7.33
C SER A 228 -27.60 25.99 7.83
N VAL A 229 -27.54 25.06 8.78
CA VAL A 229 -26.31 24.52 9.35
C VAL A 229 -25.97 23.23 8.62
N TYR A 230 -24.78 23.18 8.04
CA TYR A 230 -24.21 22.03 7.35
C TYR A 230 -23.15 21.41 8.24
N GLY A 231 -23.29 20.13 8.58
CA GLY A 231 -22.34 19.46 9.45
C GLY A 231 -22.28 17.99 9.16
N SER A 232 -21.22 17.36 9.65
CA SER A 232 -21.09 15.92 9.56
C SER A 232 -22.00 15.21 10.57
N ALA A 233 -22.50 14.05 10.17
CA ALA A 233 -23.49 13.25 10.87
C ALA A 233 -23.03 11.78 11.02
N GLY A 234 -21.71 11.55 10.99
CA GLY A 234 -21.08 10.25 11.20
C GLY A 234 -20.61 9.56 9.94
N SER A 235 -20.33 8.26 10.05
CA SER A 235 -19.83 7.43 8.95
C SER A 235 -20.29 5.98 9.06
N SER A 236 -20.24 5.28 7.94
CA SER A 236 -20.29 3.82 7.88
C SER A 236 -18.92 3.32 7.42
N THR A 237 -18.40 2.28 8.05
CA THR A 237 -17.10 1.69 7.75
C THR A 237 -17.26 0.20 7.49
N ASN A 238 -16.44 -0.33 6.58
CA ASN A 238 -16.33 -1.76 6.36
C ASN A 238 -14.92 -2.08 5.82
N SER A 239 -14.58 -3.36 5.72
CA SER A 239 -13.29 -3.79 5.18
C SER A 239 -13.40 -5.05 4.34
N SER A 240 -12.50 -5.19 3.37
CA SER A 240 -12.30 -6.42 2.61
C SER A 240 -10.85 -6.86 2.75
N THR A 241 -10.61 -8.15 2.86
CA THR A 241 -9.27 -8.72 3.06
C THR A 241 -9.04 -9.88 2.11
N VAL A 242 -7.89 -9.86 1.44
CA VAL A 242 -7.41 -10.96 0.60
C VAL A 242 -6.05 -11.38 1.12
N LYS A 243 -5.84 -12.70 1.23
CA LYS A 243 -4.61 -13.30 1.75
C LYS A 243 -4.18 -14.44 0.86
N GLN A 244 -2.87 -14.61 0.72
CA GLN A 244 -2.24 -15.70 0.02
C GLN A 244 -1.12 -16.27 0.89
N ARG A 245 -0.99 -17.60 0.89
CA ARG A 245 0.15 -18.28 1.50
C ARG A 245 1.13 -18.73 0.42
N ILE A 246 2.42 -18.53 0.70
CA ILE A 246 3.53 -18.89 -0.18
C ILE A 246 4.54 -19.68 0.65
N ARG A 247 4.87 -20.90 0.21
CA ARG A 247 5.88 -21.75 0.84
C ARG A 247 7.21 -21.58 0.14
N ILE A 248 8.26 -21.33 0.91
CA ILE A 248 9.65 -21.31 0.46
C ILE A 248 10.35 -22.53 1.06
N ASP A 249 10.97 -23.35 0.20
CA ASP A 249 11.84 -24.45 0.61
C ASP A 249 13.30 -24.02 0.50
N TRP A 250 13.97 -23.92 1.63
CA TRP A 250 15.38 -23.53 1.70
C TRP A 250 16.33 -24.64 1.27
N ASN A 251 15.84 -25.87 1.07
CA ASN A 251 16.60 -26.94 0.44
C ASN A 251 16.58 -26.89 -1.09
N HIS A 252 15.79 -25.96 -1.66
CA HIS A 252 15.77 -25.78 -3.10
C HIS A 252 17.20 -25.48 -3.61
N PRO A 253 17.62 -26.06 -4.75
CA PRO A 253 18.97 -25.88 -5.28
C PRO A 253 19.30 -24.47 -5.80
N LEU A 254 18.41 -23.49 -5.57
CA LEU A 254 18.56 -22.09 -5.97
C LEU A 254 18.73 -21.21 -4.72
#